data_AF-A0A7J2IE04-F1
#
_entry.id   AF-A0A7J2IE04-F1
#
_cell.length_a   1.000
_cell.length_b   1.000
_cell.length_c   1.000
_cell.angle_alpha   90.00
_cell.angle_beta   90.00
_cell.angle_gamma   90.00
#
_symmetry.space_group_name_H-M   'P 1'
#
loop_
_entity.id
_entity.type
_entity.pdbx_description
1 polymer ?
#
loop_
_entity_poly.entity_id
_entity_poly.type
_entity_poly.pdbx_seq_one_letter_code
_entity_poly.pdbx_strand_id
1 'polypeptide(L)' 'MKSGKVDVVITVVPPSVTEHIVEQCRELGIGRIWMQPGSESERAISLCKENGIDVIYNVCFVVDGLKKFDEE' A
#
# COMPACT_ATOMS: atom_id res chain seq x y z
N MET A 1 -5.48 -5.31 26.27
CA MET A 1 -4.69 -4.81 25.13
C MET A 1 -5.67 -4.45 24.04
N LYS A 2 -5.73 -3.20 23.56
CA LYS A 2 -6.50 -2.91 22.33
C LYS A 2 -5.82 -3.68 21.21
N SER A 3 -6.55 -4.53 20.50
CA SER A 3 -6.07 -5.14 19.26
C SER A 3 -5.59 -4.01 18.35
N GLY A 4 -4.31 -4.00 17.97
CA GLY A 4 -3.74 -2.95 17.13
C GLY A 4 -4.34 -3.07 15.74
N LYS A 5 -5.22 -2.14 15.38
CA LYS A 5 -5.73 -2.04 14.01
C LYS A 5 -4.59 -1.58 13.10
N VAL A 6 -4.34 -2.31 12.03
CA VAL A 6 -3.39 -1.89 10.99
C VAL A 6 -4.05 -0.81 10.14
N ASP A 7 -3.45 0.37 10.09
CA ASP A 7 -3.98 1.50 9.32
C ASP A 7 -3.54 1.46 7.85
N VAL A 8 -2.32 1.01 7.56
CA VAL A 8 -1.75 0.94 6.20
C VAL A 8 -0.69 -0.14 6.10
N VAL A 9 -0.64 -0.83 4.96
CA VAL A 9 0.48 -1.70 4.57
C VAL A 9 1.29 -1.01 3.49
N ILE A 10 2.61 -0.91 3.66
CA ILE A 10 3.52 -0.31 2.68
C ILE A 10 4.34 -1.44 2.03
N THR A 11 4.26 -1.60 0.71
CA THR A 11 4.99 -2.65 -0.01
C THR A 11 6.25 -2.10 -0.67
N VAL A 12 7.40 -2.73 -0.35
CA VAL A 12 8.73 -2.47 -0.93
C VAL A 12 9.34 -3.80 -1.37
N VAL A 13 8.57 -4.54 -2.17
CA VAL A 13 8.85 -5.91 -2.62
C VAL A 13 8.52 -6.02 -4.12
N PRO A 14 8.97 -7.07 -4.82
CA PRO A 14 8.61 -7.25 -6.23
C PRO A 14 7.09 -7.30 -6.46
N PRO A 15 6.58 -6.90 -7.64
CA PRO A 15 5.14 -6.80 -7.88
C PRO A 15 4.36 -8.10 -7.66
N SER A 16 4.95 -9.26 -7.98
CA SER A 16 4.33 -10.57 -7.72
C SER A 16 4.09 -10.83 -6.23
N VAL A 17 4.95 -10.32 -5.35
CA VAL A 17 4.78 -10.42 -3.89
C VAL A 17 3.71 -9.43 -3.43
N THR A 18 3.66 -8.23 -4.00
CA THR A 18 2.59 -7.25 -3.72
C THR A 18 1.21 -7.85 -4.01
N GLU A 19 1.02 -8.56 -5.12
CA GLU A 19 -0.25 -9.22 -5.44
C GLU A 19 -0.72 -10.19 -4.34
N HIS A 20 0.20 -10.99 -3.80
CA HIS A 20 -0.11 -11.88 -2.66
C HIS A 20 -0.45 -11.09 -1.39
N ILE A 21 0.23 -9.97 -1.15
CA ILE A 21 -0.05 -9.09 0.00
C ILE A 21 -1.45 -8.47 -0.11
N VAL A 22 -1.93 -8.12 -1.31
CA VAL A 22 -3.30 -7.59 -1.51
C VAL A 22 -4.35 -8.61 -1.04
N GLU A 23 -4.20 -9.88 -1.39
CA GLU A 23 -5.10 -10.95 -0.95
C GLU A 23 -5.05 -11.12 0.59
N GLN A 24 -3.87 -11.09 1.18
CA GLN A 24 -3.71 -11.14 2.64
C GLN A 24 -4.38 -9.95 3.33
N CYS A 25 -4.25 -8.74 2.76
CA CYS A 25 -4.92 -7.55 3.28
C CYS A 25 -6.44 -7.70 3.24
N ARG A 26 -6.99 -8.27 2.17
CA ARG A 26 -8.42 -8.59 2.08
C ARG A 26 -8.84 -9.54 3.20
N GLU A 27 -8.13 -10.66 3.38
CA GLU A 27 -8.45 -11.67 4.39
C GLU A 27 -8.39 -11.11 5.83
N LEU A 28 -7.48 -10.17 6.08
CA LEU A 28 -7.28 -9.53 7.37
C LEU A 28 -8.17 -8.28 7.58
N GLY A 29 -8.95 -7.86 6.57
CA GLY A 29 -9.77 -6.66 6.64
C GLY A 29 -8.97 -5.35 6.69
N ILE A 30 -7.76 -5.33 6.11
CA ILE A 30 -6.91 -4.15 5.99
C ILE A 30 -7.36 -3.36 4.76
N GLY A 31 -7.85 -2.15 4.99
CA GLY A 31 -8.48 -1.34 3.95
C GLY A 31 -7.55 -0.42 3.17
N ARG A 32 -6.23 -0.43 3.41
CA ARG A 32 -5.31 0.50 2.74
C ARG A 32 -3.91 -0.06 2.49
N ILE A 33 -3.44 0.12 1.26
CA ILE A 33 -2.10 -0.28 0.81
C ILE A 33 -1.40 0.89 0.10
N TRP A 34 -0.12 1.07 0.38
CA TRP A 34 0.77 1.98 -0.35
C TRP A 34 1.89 1.19 -1.04
N MET A 35 1.82 1.12 -2.35
CA MET A 35 2.85 0.53 -3.21
C MET A 35 3.95 1.57 -3.48
N GLN A 36 5.14 1.37 -2.89
CA GLN A 36 6.30 2.18 -3.26
C GLN A 36 6.66 1.98 -4.74
N PRO A 37 7.27 2.97 -5.41
CA PRO A 37 7.63 2.84 -6.82
C PRO A 37 8.41 1.55 -7.11
N GLY A 38 7.92 0.78 -8.08
CA GLY A 38 8.48 -0.52 -8.48
C GLY A 38 7.90 -1.72 -7.74
N SER A 39 7.01 -1.53 -6.76
CA SER A 39 6.28 -2.62 -6.10
C SER A 39 4.86 -2.82 -6.64
N GLU A 40 4.36 -1.90 -7.47
CA GLU A 40 3.05 -1.97 -8.10
C GLU A 40 2.99 -2.91 -9.32
N SER A 41 1.81 -3.49 -9.56
CA SER A 41 1.42 -4.06 -10.85
C SER A 41 -0.01 -3.67 -11.18
N GLU A 42 -0.37 -3.66 -12.47
CA GLU A 42 -1.76 -3.46 -12.92
C GLU A 42 -2.73 -4.44 -12.24
N ARG A 43 -2.27 -5.68 -12.02
CA ARG A 43 -3.03 -6.71 -11.33
C ARG A 43 -3.23 -6.36 -9.86
N ALA A 44 -2.18 -5.98 -9.13
CA ALA A 44 -2.30 -5.58 -7.73
C ALA A 44 -3.23 -4.37 -7.55
N ILE A 45 -3.13 -3.38 -8.43
CA ILE A 45 -3.99 -2.18 -8.42
C ILE A 45 -5.45 -2.57 -8.68
N SER A 46 -5.70 -3.47 -9.64
CA SER A 46 -7.05 -3.94 -9.96
C SER A 46 -7.65 -4.75 -8.80
N LEU A 47 -6.87 -5.66 -8.20
CA LEU A 47 -7.28 -6.42 -7.02
C LEU A 47 -7.64 -5.49 -5.85
N CYS A 48 -6.87 -4.44 -5.59
CA CYS A 48 -7.24 -3.47 -4.56
C CYS A 48 -8.62 -2.85 -4.82
N LYS A 49 -8.85 -2.37 -6.05
CA LYS A 49 -10.12 -1.71 -6.45
C LYS A 49 -11.32 -2.66 -6.34
N GLU A 50 -11.17 -3.89 -6.83
CA GLU A 50 -12.22 -4.92 -6.78
C GLU A 50 -12.61 -5.30 -5.34
N ASN A 51 -11.65 -5.26 -4.42
CA ASN A 51 -11.85 -5.62 -3.01
C ASN A 51 -12.13 -4.40 -2.09
N GLY A 52 -12.29 -3.20 -2.65
CA GLY A 52 -12.56 -1.99 -1.87
C GLY A 52 -11.41 -1.57 -0.96
N ILE A 53 -10.17 -1.90 -1.33
CA ILE A 53 -8.95 -1.50 -0.63
C ILE A 53 -8.44 -0.20 -1.25
N ASP A 54 -8.26 0.83 -0.42
CA ASP A 54 -7.63 2.08 -0.83
C ASP A 54 -6.19 1.81 -1.26
N VAL A 55 -5.81 2.20 -2.48
CA VAL A 55 -4.47 1.99 -3.01
C VAL A 55 -3.78 3.31 -3.36
N ILE A 56 -2.55 3.47 -2.89
CA ILE A 56 -1.63 4.55 -3.24
C ILE A 56 -0.46 3.93 -4.02
N TYR A 57 -0.10 4.49 -5.17
CA TYR A 57 0.99 4.02 -6.03
C TYR A 57 1.58 5.19 -6.84
N ASN A 58 2.72 4.99 -7.50
CA ASN A 58 3.48 6.04 -8.22
C ASN A 58 3.95 7.22 -7.35
N VAL A 59 3.99 7.05 -6.03
CA VAL A 59 4.45 8.05 -5.07
C VAL A 59 5.37 7.41 -4.03
N CYS A 60 6.47 8.07 -3.72
CA CYS A 60 7.47 7.60 -2.76
C CYS A 60 7.16 8.16 -1.36
N PHE A 61 7.15 7.31 -0.35
CA PHE A 61 6.83 7.73 1.02
C PHE A 61 7.86 8.72 1.56
N VAL A 62 9.15 8.48 1.27
CA VAL A 62 10.25 9.33 1.73
C VAL A 62 10.25 10.66 1.00
N VAL A 63 10.18 10.67 -0.33
CA VAL A 63 10.26 11.91 -1.11
C VAL A 63 8.97 12.72 -1.02
N ASP A 64 7.81 12.09 -1.19
CA ASP A 64 6.53 12.81 -1.24
C ASP A 64 5.95 13.08 0.16
N GLY A 65 6.22 12.19 1.13
CA GLY A 65 5.81 12.38 2.51
C GLY A 65 6.63 13.43 3.26
N LEU A 66 7.88 13.68 2.84
CA LEU A 66 8.77 14.67 3.47
C LEU A 66 8.74 16.05 2.83
N LYS A 67 7.98 16.30 1.75
CA LYS A 67 7.88 17.65 1.14
C LYS A 67 7.45 18.75 2.13
N LYS A 68 6.82 18.37 3.26
CA LYS A 68 6.49 19.30 4.36
C LYS A 68 7.68 19.70 5.26
N PHE A 69 8.84 19.05 5.13
CA PHE A 69 10.04 19.33 5.93
C PHE A 69 11.12 20.08 5.13
N ASP A 70 10.96 20.21 3.81
CA ASP A 70 11.93 20.88 2.92
C ASP A 70 11.52 22.33 2.58
N GLU A 71 10.35 22.80 3.02
CA GLU A 71 9.98 24.21 2.98
C GLU A 71 10.39 24.89 4.30
N GLU A 72 11.63 25.39 4.33
CA GLU A 72 12.15 26.36 5.31
C GLU A 72 12.53 27.67 4.60
#